data_AF-A0A2W6D3B0-F1
#
_entry.id   AF-A0A2W6D3B0-F1
#
_cell.length_a   1.000
_cell.length_b   1.000
_cell.length_c   1.000
_cell.angle_alpha   90.00
_cell.angle_beta   90.00
_cell.angle_gamma   90.00
#
_symmetry.space_group_name_H-M   'P 1'
#
loop_
_entity.id
_entity.type
_entity.pdbx_description
1 polymer ?
#
loop_
_entity_poly.entity_id
_entity_poly.type
_entity_poly.pdbx_seq_one_letter_code
_entity_poly.pdbx_strand_id
1 'polypeptide(L)' 'MVRVACNGFFINLVSAIPNNGYAVNVASGGPANVDVHFVGSGQDVSVQAVCLFGQPLRYYNHNLANQEPTSP' A
#
# COMPACT_ATOMS: atom_id res chain seq x y z
N MET A 1 -8.06 6.05 1.94
CA MET A 1 -7.67 5.54 3.28
C MET A 1 -7.49 4.03 3.23
N VAL A 2 -6.40 3.50 3.80
CA VAL A 2 -6.18 2.04 3.98
C VAL A 2 -6.19 1.73 5.48
N ARG A 3 -6.87 0.66 5.90
CA ARG A 3 -6.86 0.12 7.27
C ARG A 3 -6.40 -1.33 7.25
N VAL A 4 -5.47 -1.64 8.14
CA VAL A 4 -4.89 -2.98 8.32
C VAL A 4 -4.97 -3.37 9.79
N ALA A 5 -4.99 -4.67 10.06
CA ALA A 5 -4.90 -5.22 11.41
C ALA A 5 -3.71 -6.17 11.51
N CYS A 6 -2.96 -6.04 12.61
CA CYS A 6 -1.86 -6.94 12.95
C CYS A 6 -2.31 -7.98 13.97
N ASN A 7 -1.92 -9.22 13.75
CA ASN A 7 -2.04 -10.31 14.71
C ASN A 7 -0.67 -10.99 14.84
N GLY A 8 0.13 -10.52 15.81
CA GLY A 8 1.53 -10.91 15.94
C GLY A 8 2.36 -10.47 14.73
N PHE A 9 2.85 -11.43 13.95
CA PHE A 9 3.59 -11.19 12.70
C PHE A 9 2.70 -11.13 11.47
N PHE A 10 1.41 -11.45 11.61
CA PHE A 10 0.49 -11.52 10.48
C PHE A 10 -0.22 -10.19 10.26
N ILE A 11 -0.29 -9.74 9.00
CA ILE A 11 -1.07 -8.58 8.59
C ILE A 11 -2.30 -9.00 7.80
N ASN A 12 -3.43 -8.33 8.05
CA ASN A 12 -4.64 -8.49 7.26
C ASN A 12 -5.17 -7.12 6.81
N LEU A 13 -5.59 -7.03 5.55
CA LEU A 13 -6.32 -5.87 5.05
C LEU A 13 -7.74 -5.85 5.63
N VAL A 14 -8.08 -4.78 6.34
CA VAL A 14 -9.43 -4.59 6.90
C VAL A 14 -10.30 -3.79 5.96
N SER A 15 -9.77 -2.70 5.41
CA SER A 15 -10.47 -1.89 4.41
C SER A 15 -9.52 -1.07 3.55
N ALA A 16 -9.91 -0.82 2.30
CA ALA A 16 -9.24 0.10 1.39
C ALA A 16 -10.30 0.97 0.71
N ILE A 17 -10.24 2.27 0.95
CA ILE A 17 -11.20 3.26 0.45
C ILE A 17 -10.43 4.22 -0.47
N PRO A 18 -10.69 4.24 -1.78
CA PRO A 18 -10.07 5.20 -2.69
C PRO A 18 -10.63 6.62 -2.49
N ASN A 19 -9.90 7.62 -2.96
CA ASN A 19 -10.49 8.94 -3.18
C ASN A 19 -11.40 8.90 -4.42
N ASN A 20 -12.36 9.82 -4.52
CA ASN A 20 -13.25 9.91 -5.68
C ASN A 20 -12.46 9.95 -6.99
N GLY A 21 -12.84 9.11 -7.95
CA GLY A 21 -12.17 8.98 -9.24
C GLY A 21 -11.01 7.97 -9.29
N TYR A 22 -10.66 7.35 -8.16
CA TYR A 22 -9.71 6.24 -8.11
C TYR A 22 -10.44 4.90 -7.88
N ALA A 23 -9.97 3.84 -8.53
CA ALA A 23 -10.33 2.47 -8.26
C ALA A 23 -9.32 1.85 -7.29
N VAL A 24 -9.78 0.93 -6.44
CA VAL A 24 -8.91 0.10 -5.59
C VAL A 24 -8.61 -1.20 -6.30
N ASN A 25 -7.33 -1.55 -6.36
CA ASN A 25 -6.85 -2.87 -6.73
C ASN A 25 -6.00 -3.42 -5.58
N VAL A 26 -6.39 -4.55 -5.00
CA VAL A 26 -5.66 -5.18 -3.89
C VAL A 26 -4.77 -6.27 -4.46
N ALA A 27 -3.46 -6.03 -4.57
CA ALA A 27 -2.54 -7.04 -5.08
C ALA A 27 -2.17 -8.07 -4.00
N SER A 28 -2.06 -7.64 -2.73
CA SER A 28 -1.86 -8.54 -1.58
C SER A 28 -2.63 -8.08 -0.35
N GLY A 29 -3.28 -9.02 0.35
CA GLY A 29 -4.10 -8.77 1.54
C GLY A 29 -3.58 -9.42 2.83
N GLY A 30 -2.43 -10.10 2.80
CA GLY A 30 -1.82 -10.80 3.95
C GLY A 30 -0.89 -11.95 3.54
N PRO A 31 -0.41 -12.79 4.49
CA PRO A 31 -0.25 -12.49 5.90
C PRO A 31 1.13 -11.87 6.21
N ALA A 32 2.05 -11.82 5.24
CA ALA A 32 3.37 -11.19 5.39
C ALA A 32 3.34 -9.68 5.11
N ASN A 33 2.57 -9.27 4.09
CA ASN A 33 2.42 -7.88 3.68
C ASN A 33 1.04 -7.63 3.08
N VAL A 34 0.60 -6.37 3.15
CA VAL A 34 -0.55 -5.85 2.41
C VAL A 34 -0.02 -4.90 1.35
N ASP A 35 -0.53 -5.03 0.12
CA ASP A 35 -0.24 -4.19 -1.02
C ASP A 35 -1.55 -3.79 -1.71
N VAL A 36 -1.81 -2.49 -1.75
CA VAL A 36 -3.02 -1.90 -2.33
C VAL A 36 -2.64 -0.80 -3.31
N HIS A 37 -3.14 -0.90 -4.53
CA HIS A 37 -2.99 0.08 -5.59
C HIS A 37 -4.26 0.91 -5.73
N PHE A 38 -4.07 2.22 -5.87
CA PHE A 38 -5.12 3.18 -6.18
C PHE A 38 -4.88 3.71 -7.58
N VAL A 39 -5.71 3.27 -8.52
CA VAL A 39 -5.55 3.60 -9.95
C VAL A 39 -6.65 4.56 -10.38
N GLY A 40 -6.29 5.75 -10.87
CA GLY A 40 -7.25 6.77 -11.27
C GLY A 40 -6.57 7.97 -11.92
N SER A 41 -7.27 8.64 -12.82
CA SER A 41 -6.78 9.87 -13.49
C SER A 41 -5.38 9.72 -14.13
N GLY A 42 -5.06 8.54 -14.67
CA GLY A 42 -3.74 8.26 -15.26
C GLY A 42 -2.60 8.04 -14.26
N GLN A 43 -2.91 7.95 -12.96
CA GLN A 43 -1.94 7.68 -11.89
C GLN A 43 -2.22 6.32 -11.25
N ASP A 44 -1.14 5.65 -10.82
CA ASP A 44 -1.18 4.48 -9.95
C ASP A 44 -0.40 4.80 -8.67
N VAL A 45 -1.09 4.76 -7.53
CA VAL A 45 -0.50 5.01 -6.21
C VAL A 45 -0.57 3.73 -5.39
N SER A 46 0.59 3.16 -5.05
CA SER A 46 0.67 1.97 -4.21
C SER A 46 0.84 2.32 -2.72
N VAL A 47 0.22 1.50 -1.87
CA VAL A 47 0.33 1.53 -0.42
C VAL A 47 0.70 0.14 0.05
N GLN A 48 1.89 0.03 0.65
CA GLN A 48 2.38 -1.20 1.23
C GLN A 48 2.50 -1.10 2.76
N ALA A 49 2.14 -2.17 3.44
CA ALA A 49 2.23 -2.28 4.89
C ALA A 49 2.65 -3.68 5.33
N VAL A 50 3.42 -3.74 6.42
CA VAL A 50 3.84 -4.98 7.11
C VAL A 50 3.56 -4.85 8.60
N CYS A 51 3.48 -5.97 9.32
CA CYS A 51 3.44 -5.96 10.78
C CYS A 51 4.84 -6.17 11.36
N LEU A 52 5.31 -5.20 12.14
CA LEU A 52 6.56 -5.26 12.88
C LEU A 52 6.24 -5.11 14.37
N PHE A 53 6.57 -6.12 15.17
CA PHE A 53 6.26 -6.18 16.60
C PHE A 53 4.78 -5.94 16.94
N GLY A 54 3.87 -6.48 16.11
CA GLY A 54 2.41 -6.32 16.28
C GLY A 54 1.86 -4.95 15.88
N GLN A 55 2.69 -4.07 15.33
CA GLN A 55 2.29 -2.75 14.85
C GLN A 55 2.36 -2.68 13.32
N PRO A 56 1.34 -2.10 12.65
CA PRO A 56 1.39 -1.93 11.21
C PRO A 56 2.34 -0.79 10.85
N LEU A 57 3.37 -1.08 10.07
CA LEU A 57 4.28 -0.10 9.50
C LEU A 57 4.01 0.03 8.01
N ARG A 58 3.73 1.26 7.57
CA ARG A 58 3.72 1.60 6.16
C ARG A 58 5.18 1.65 5.70
N TYR A 59 5.52 0.86 4.71
CA TYR A 59 6.82 0.94 4.07
C TYR A 59 6.60 1.33 2.62
N TYR A 60 7.37 2.33 2.17
CA TYR A 60 7.38 2.71 0.78
C TYR A 60 8.42 1.81 0.12
N ASN A 61 7.99 0.75 -0.56
CA ASN A 61 8.79 0.29 -1.70
C ASN A 61 8.73 1.42 -2.70
N HIS A 62 9.68 2.34 -2.59
CA HIS A 62 9.96 3.26 -3.66
C HIS A 62 10.47 2.38 -4.80
N ASN A 63 9.56 1.86 -5.63
CA ASN A 63 9.93 1.39 -6.95
C ASN A 63 10.46 2.63 -7.68
N LEU A 64 11.76 2.88 -7.53
CA LEU A 64 12.60 3.84 -8.26
C LEU A 64 12.67 3.44 -9.75
N ALA A 65 11.56 2.96 -10.32
CA ALA A 65 11.49 2.57 -11.72
C ALA A 65 11.00 3.73 -12.60
N ASN A 66 10.45 4.81 -12.02
CA ASN A 66 10.00 6.00 -12.75
C ASN A 66 10.29 7.34 -12.02
N GLN A 67 11.25 7.38 -11.10
CA GLN A 67 11.89 8.65 -10.77
C GLN A 67 13.04 8.84 -11.75
N GLU A 68 12.75 9.44 -12.91
CA GLU A 68 13.81 10.13 -13.63
C GLU A 68 14.44 11.13 -12.64
N PRO A 69 15.76 11.07 -12.40
CA PRO A 69 16.41 12.08 -11.60
C PRO A 69 16.40 13.37 -12.42
N THR A 70 15.38 14.21 -12.25
CA THR A 70 15.50 15.62 -12.65
C THR A 70 16.49 16.28 -11.68
N SER A 71 17.78 16.12 -11.99
CA SER A 71 18.84 16.94 -11.42
C SER A 71 18.69 18.40 -11.90
N PRO A 72 19.08 19.38 -11.06
CA PRO A 72 19.02 20.80 -11.37
C PRO A 72 19.97 21.24 -12.48
#